data_AF-A0A535XU91-F1
#
_entry.id   AF-A0A535XU91-F1
#
_cell.length_a   1.000
_cell.length_b   1.000
_cell.length_c   1.000
_cell.angle_alpha   90.00
_cell.angle_beta   90.00
_cell.angle_gamma   90.00
#
_symmetry.space_group_name_H-M   'P 1'
#
loop_
_entity.id
_entity.type
_entity.pdbx_description
1 polymer ?
#
loop_
_entity_poly.entity_id
_entity_poly.type
_entity_poly.pdbx_seq_one_letter_code
_entity_poly.pdbx_strand_id
1 'polypeptide(L)'
;MAPSGQQGGGSVPIIAVANQKGGVGKTTSTLNLGAALQEAGKRVLLVDLDPQGNLSVAAGIVDIDAAHPSIGDLLGLAARGRAASGPGIAGAVVHTPSGLDIVPANAALSAAELGLVSAMNRESMLAGLLKSVEANYDYILIDCLPSLGLLAINALRAAHGVVIPVQADFLAMQGLRRGARAAQPRPEHLRRAADARRPADRPLARRGEDGALESGESGQRLRDRGAAPRGAEGDGQGWTQHP
;
A
#
# COMPACT_ATOMS: atom_id res chain seq x y z
N MET A 1 -3.45 -1.26 -46.35
CA MET A 1 -3.21 0.11 -45.84
C MET A 1 -4.02 0.25 -44.55
N ALA A 2 -3.39 0.05 -43.39
CA ALA A 2 -4.08 0.18 -42.10
C ALA A 2 -4.30 1.67 -41.80
N PRO A 3 -5.45 2.07 -41.22
CA PRO A 3 -5.70 3.47 -40.94
C PRO A 3 -4.75 3.96 -39.85
N SER A 4 -4.09 5.09 -40.14
CA SER A 4 -3.30 5.89 -39.22
C SER A 4 -4.19 6.38 -38.08
N GLY A 5 -4.12 5.68 -36.95
CA GLY A 5 -4.79 6.02 -35.71
C GLY A 5 -4.16 7.24 -35.05
N GLN A 6 -5.02 8.20 -34.73
CA GLN A 6 -4.78 9.49 -34.08
C GLN A 6 -3.72 9.46 -32.97
N GLN A 7 -2.76 10.37 -33.04
CA GLN A 7 -1.93 10.77 -31.90
C GLN A 7 -2.80 11.52 -30.88
N GLY A 8 -3.31 10.80 -29.89
CA GLY A 8 -3.86 11.41 -28.68
C GLY A 8 -2.70 11.89 -27.81
N GLY A 9 -2.63 13.20 -27.55
CA GLY A 9 -1.71 13.81 -26.58
C GLY A 9 -2.06 13.49 -25.13
N GLY A 10 -2.21 12.20 -24.80
CA GLY A 10 -2.38 11.71 -23.44
C GLY A 10 -1.04 11.31 -22.84
N SER A 11 -0.79 11.71 -21.59
CA SER A 11 0.33 11.20 -20.79
C SER A 11 0.28 9.68 -20.74
N VAL A 12 1.44 9.02 -20.89
CA VAL A 12 1.55 7.56 -20.82
C VAL A 12 1.12 7.07 -19.44
N PRO A 13 0.18 6.11 -19.31
CA PRO A 13 -0.20 5.56 -18.02
C PRO A 13 1.01 4.95 -17.29
N ILE A 14 1.30 5.49 -16.10
CA ILE A 14 2.31 4.98 -15.18
C ILE A 14 1.56 4.42 -13.99
N ILE A 15 1.72 3.13 -13.71
CA ILE A 15 0.96 2.43 -12.68
C ILE A 15 1.93 1.87 -11.64
N ALA A 16 1.81 2.34 -10.39
CA ALA A 16 2.56 1.76 -9.29
C ALA A 16 1.80 0.55 -8.71
N VAL A 17 2.50 -0.56 -8.51
CA VAL A 17 1.99 -1.74 -7.79
C VAL A 17 2.57 -1.70 -6.39
N ALA A 18 1.76 -1.25 -5.43
CA ALA A 18 2.24 -0.89 -4.09
C ALA A 18 1.38 -1.49 -2.98
N ASN A 19 2.05 -2.00 -1.94
CA ASN A 19 1.46 -2.46 -0.69
C ASN A 19 2.56 -2.62 0.37
N GLN A 20 2.32 -2.05 1.56
CA GLN A 20 3.18 -2.14 2.74
C GLN A 20 3.38 -3.57 3.25
N LYS A 21 2.43 -4.47 2.99
CA LYS A 21 2.57 -5.88 3.37
C LYS A 21 3.44 -6.61 2.33
N GLY A 22 4.47 -7.30 2.82
CA GLY A 22 5.25 -8.27 2.02
C GLY A 22 4.40 -9.49 1.62
N GLY A 23 4.77 -10.17 0.53
CA GLY A 23 4.15 -11.45 0.15
C GLY A 23 2.70 -11.37 -0.37
N VAL A 24 2.17 -10.19 -0.69
CA VAL A 24 0.80 -10.03 -1.23
C VAL A 24 0.70 -10.22 -2.75
N GLY A 25 1.80 -10.61 -3.40
CA GLY A 25 1.84 -10.82 -4.85
C GLY A 25 2.06 -9.55 -5.69
N LYS A 26 2.77 -8.53 -5.18
CA LYS A 26 3.13 -7.30 -5.94
C LYS A 26 3.90 -7.63 -7.21
N THR A 27 5.12 -8.15 -7.06
CA THR A 27 5.99 -8.55 -8.17
C THR A 27 5.29 -9.49 -9.15
N THR A 28 4.58 -10.48 -8.64
CA THR A 28 3.79 -11.41 -9.46
C THR A 28 2.71 -10.68 -10.25
N SER A 29 1.96 -9.78 -9.63
CA SER A 29 0.92 -8.98 -10.30
C SER A 29 1.54 -8.05 -11.34
N THR A 30 2.65 -7.40 -11.02
CA THR A 30 3.37 -6.48 -11.92
C THR A 30 3.81 -7.20 -13.19
N LEU A 31 4.50 -8.35 -13.04
CA LEU A 31 4.98 -9.14 -14.17
C LEU A 31 3.83 -9.66 -15.04
N ASN A 32 2.80 -10.26 -14.42
CA ASN A 32 1.68 -10.86 -15.17
C ASN A 32 0.81 -9.78 -15.84
N LEU A 33 0.62 -8.62 -15.21
CA LEU A 33 -0.05 -7.49 -15.83
C LEU A 33 0.74 -6.98 -17.03
N GLY A 34 2.07 -6.88 -16.89
CA GLY A 34 2.94 -6.51 -18.01
C GLY A 34 2.85 -7.48 -19.17
N ALA A 35 2.96 -8.78 -18.90
CA ALA A 35 2.82 -9.83 -19.90
C ALA A 35 1.47 -9.78 -20.61
N ALA A 36 0.36 -9.67 -19.88
CA ALA A 36 -0.98 -9.58 -20.46
C ALA A 36 -1.18 -8.34 -21.34
N LEU A 37 -0.59 -7.19 -20.95
CA LEU A 37 -0.61 -5.98 -21.77
C LEU A 37 0.23 -6.15 -23.04
N GLN A 38 1.38 -6.81 -22.94
CA GLN A 38 2.25 -7.10 -24.08
C GLN A 38 1.59 -8.08 -25.06
N GLU A 39 0.93 -9.14 -24.57
CA GLU A 39 0.10 -10.04 -25.37
C GLU A 39 -1.05 -9.31 -26.08
N ALA A 40 -1.58 -8.24 -25.47
CA ALA A 40 -2.55 -7.34 -26.08
C ALA A 40 -1.93 -6.32 -27.06
N GLY A 41 -0.65 -6.48 -27.42
CA GLY A 41 0.07 -5.66 -28.39
C GLY A 41 0.53 -4.30 -27.86
N LYS A 42 0.66 -4.13 -26.53
CA LYS A 42 1.16 -2.89 -25.92
C LYS A 42 2.66 -2.94 -25.70
N ARG A 43 3.32 -1.80 -25.88
CA ARG A 43 4.72 -1.58 -25.49
C ARG A 43 4.74 -1.31 -23.99
N VAL A 44 5.36 -2.19 -23.20
CA VAL A 44 5.34 -2.11 -21.73
C VAL A 44 6.76 -1.99 -21.20
N LEU A 45 6.98 -1.00 -20.33
CA LEU A 45 8.18 -0.90 -19.50
C LEU A 45 7.86 -1.33 -18.07
N LEU A 46 8.62 -2.28 -17.56
CA LEU A 46 8.65 -2.63 -16.15
C LEU A 46 9.76 -1.84 -15.45
N VAL A 47 9.51 -1.38 -14.23
CA VAL A 47 10.52 -0.76 -13.38
C VAL A 47 10.53 -1.52 -12.07
N ASP A 48 11.62 -2.23 -11.81
CA ASP A 48 11.84 -2.86 -10.51
C ASP A 48 12.29 -1.78 -9.52
N LEU A 49 11.50 -1.53 -8.47
CA LEU A 49 11.84 -0.57 -7.41
C LEU A 49 11.92 -1.27 -6.05
N ASP A 50 12.42 -2.51 -6.05
CA ASP A 50 12.78 -3.29 -4.87
C ASP A 50 14.28 -3.63 -4.92
N PRO A 51 15.10 -3.25 -3.92
CA PRO A 51 16.52 -3.60 -3.90
C PRO A 51 16.81 -5.12 -3.95
N GLN A 52 15.81 -5.97 -3.69
CA GLN A 52 15.93 -7.42 -3.85
C GLN A 52 15.92 -7.89 -5.31
N GLY A 53 15.51 -7.04 -6.26
CA GLY A 53 15.54 -7.37 -7.69
C GLY A 53 14.58 -8.48 -8.10
N ASN A 54 13.53 -8.74 -7.30
CA ASN A 54 12.63 -9.89 -7.51
C ASN A 54 11.91 -9.81 -8.86
N LEU A 55 11.52 -8.62 -9.32
CA LEU A 55 10.90 -8.45 -10.63
C LEU A 55 11.91 -8.73 -11.74
N SER A 56 13.13 -8.21 -11.58
CA SER A 56 14.24 -8.38 -12.52
C SER A 56 14.54 -9.88 -12.74
N VAL A 57 14.67 -10.64 -11.66
CA VAL A 57 14.88 -12.10 -11.71
C VAL A 57 13.67 -12.80 -12.34
N ALA A 58 12.45 -12.46 -11.92
CA ALA A 58 11.24 -13.07 -12.46
C ALA A 58 11.02 -12.77 -13.95
N ALA A 59 11.55 -11.65 -14.44
CA ALA A 59 11.55 -11.27 -15.85
C ALA A 59 12.67 -11.94 -16.67
N GLY A 60 13.51 -12.76 -16.04
CA GLY A 60 14.56 -13.56 -16.69
C GLY A 60 15.95 -12.94 -16.66
N ILE A 61 16.19 -11.88 -15.88
CA ILE A 61 17.51 -11.30 -15.71
C ILE A 61 18.25 -12.04 -14.58
N VAL A 62 19.23 -12.86 -14.97
CA VAL A 62 19.95 -13.74 -14.04
C VAL A 62 21.24 -13.11 -13.52
N ASP A 63 21.83 -12.18 -14.26
CA ASP A 63 23.05 -11.46 -13.89
C ASP A 63 22.82 -9.95 -14.02
N ILE A 64 22.20 -9.38 -12.98
CA ILE A 64 21.81 -7.96 -12.94
C ILE A 64 23.05 -7.04 -12.88
N ASP A 65 24.14 -7.50 -12.27
CA ASP A 65 25.31 -6.66 -11.99
C ASP A 65 26.33 -6.64 -13.14
N ALA A 66 26.32 -7.62 -14.05
CA ALA A 66 27.37 -7.76 -15.07
C ALA A 66 27.13 -7.00 -16.39
N ALA A 67 25.92 -6.51 -16.68
CA ALA A 67 25.59 -6.06 -18.04
C ALA A 67 24.91 -4.68 -18.18
N HIS A 68 24.14 -4.22 -17.19
CA HIS A 68 23.31 -3.01 -17.34
C HIS A 68 23.27 -2.16 -16.07
N PRO A 69 23.24 -0.82 -16.20
CA PRO A 69 22.95 0.06 -15.07
C PRO A 69 21.60 -0.30 -14.46
N SER A 70 21.52 -0.35 -13.13
CA SER A 70 20.26 -0.53 -12.41
C SER A 70 19.54 0.80 -12.19
N ILE A 71 18.26 0.77 -11.81
CA ILE A 71 17.54 1.96 -11.34
C ILE A 71 18.23 2.61 -10.14
N GLY A 72 18.92 1.81 -9.31
CA GLY A 72 19.71 2.28 -8.18
C GLY A 72 20.88 3.15 -8.61
N ASP A 73 21.60 2.75 -9.65
CA ASP A 73 22.70 3.52 -10.22
C ASP A 73 22.22 4.87 -10.77
N LEU A 74 21.09 4.86 -11.49
CA LEU A 74 20.48 6.06 -12.05
C LEU A 74 20.03 7.03 -10.95
N LEU A 75 19.29 6.54 -9.95
CA LEU A 75 18.84 7.36 -8.83
C LEU A 75 20.02 7.86 -7.98
N GLY A 76 21.06 7.04 -7.81
CA GLY A 76 22.28 7.43 -7.10
C GLY A 76 23.05 8.55 -7.81
N LEU A 77 23.14 8.52 -9.14
CA LEU A 77 23.71 9.61 -9.94
C LEU A 77 22.84 10.86 -9.87
N ALA A 78 21.52 10.72 -10.00
CA ALA A 78 20.58 11.84 -9.90
C ALA A 78 20.62 12.51 -8.53
N ALA A 79 20.68 11.73 -7.44
CA ALA A 79 20.81 12.22 -6.07
C ALA A 79 22.04 13.09 -5.84
N ARG A 80 23.13 12.80 -6.54
CA ARG A 80 24.39 13.57 -6.49
C ARG A 80 24.44 14.74 -7.48
N GLY A 81 23.34 15.04 -8.18
CA GLY A 81 23.28 16.07 -9.22
C GLY A 81 24.05 15.70 -10.50
N ARG A 82 24.30 14.42 -10.74
CA ARG A 82 25.09 13.90 -11.87
C ARG A 82 24.27 13.08 -12.87
N ALA A 83 22.94 13.28 -12.90
CA ALA A 83 22.06 12.58 -13.84
C ALA A 83 22.48 12.72 -15.31
N ALA A 84 23.06 13.87 -15.69
CA ALA A 84 23.53 14.14 -17.06
C ALA A 84 24.89 13.51 -17.39
N SER A 85 25.61 12.97 -16.40
CA SER A 85 26.98 12.45 -16.56
C SER A 85 27.04 10.94 -16.74
N GLY A 86 25.91 10.24 -16.58
CA GLY A 86 25.84 8.78 -16.71
C GLY A 86 24.92 8.33 -17.84
N PRO A 87 24.72 7.02 -18.00
CA PRO A 87 23.70 6.50 -18.88
C PRO A 87 22.34 7.01 -18.41
N GLY A 88 21.56 7.61 -19.31
CA GLY A 88 20.15 7.90 -19.02
C GLY A 88 19.36 6.61 -18.84
N ILE A 89 18.09 6.71 -18.41
CA ILE A 89 17.26 5.53 -18.17
C ILE A 89 17.11 4.62 -19.39
N ALA A 90 17.15 5.17 -20.61
CA ALA A 90 17.15 4.39 -21.84
C ALA A 90 18.34 3.42 -21.95
N GLY A 91 19.51 3.76 -21.39
CA GLY A 91 20.68 2.89 -21.35
C GLY A 91 20.64 1.82 -20.26
N ALA A 92 19.66 1.89 -19.35
CA ALA A 92 19.38 0.90 -18.31
C ALA A 92 18.24 -0.06 -18.70
N VAL A 93 17.56 0.19 -19.82
CA VAL A 93 16.50 -0.70 -20.31
C VAL A 93 17.11 -2.00 -20.81
N VAL A 94 16.57 -3.11 -20.34
CA VAL A 94 16.90 -4.46 -20.77
C VAL A 94 15.68 -5.05 -21.48
N HIS A 95 15.89 -5.58 -22.69
CA HIS A 95 14.88 -6.32 -23.43
C HIS A 95 14.90 -7.78 -22.98
N THR A 96 13.79 -8.27 -22.43
CA THR A 96 13.70 -9.65 -21.93
C THR A 96 13.32 -10.63 -23.05
N PRO A 97 13.62 -11.93 -22.89
CA PRO A 97 13.18 -12.95 -23.85
C PRO A 97 11.65 -13.05 -24.02
N SER A 98 10.88 -12.59 -23.02
CA SER A 98 9.41 -12.53 -23.10
C SER A 98 8.90 -11.36 -23.93
N GLY A 99 9.78 -10.48 -24.42
CA GLY A 99 9.43 -9.29 -25.19
C GLY A 99 8.91 -8.13 -24.33
N LEU A 100 9.20 -8.15 -23.03
CA LEU A 100 8.98 -7.03 -22.12
C LEU A 100 10.28 -6.22 -21.99
N ASP A 101 10.14 -4.93 -21.78
CA ASP A 101 11.26 -4.07 -21.41
C ASP A 101 11.27 -3.90 -19.89
N ILE A 102 12.45 -3.88 -19.29
CA ILE A 102 12.59 -3.69 -17.84
C ILE A 102 13.79 -2.80 -17.50
N VAL A 103 13.61 -1.92 -16.52
CA VAL A 103 14.72 -1.30 -15.79
C VAL A 103 14.95 -2.11 -14.53
N PRO A 104 16.11 -2.79 -14.39
CA PRO A 104 16.33 -3.71 -13.29
C PRO A 104 16.71 -2.98 -11.99
N ALA A 105 16.58 -3.68 -10.86
CA ALA A 105 17.06 -3.24 -9.56
C ALA A 105 18.05 -4.25 -8.97
N ASN A 106 18.99 -3.74 -8.18
CA ASN A 106 19.91 -4.53 -7.38
C ASN A 106 20.10 -3.86 -6.01
N ALA A 107 21.03 -4.41 -5.23
CA ALA A 107 21.38 -3.91 -3.90
C ALA A 107 21.84 -2.44 -3.88
N ALA A 108 22.31 -1.87 -5.02
CA ALA A 108 22.69 -0.47 -5.10
C ALA A 108 21.50 0.48 -4.88
N LEU A 109 20.27 0.03 -5.14
CA LEU A 109 19.06 0.81 -4.88
C LEU A 109 18.89 1.18 -3.40
N SER A 110 19.30 0.30 -2.48
CA SER A 110 19.32 0.61 -1.03
C SER A 110 20.25 1.79 -0.71
N ALA A 111 21.43 1.81 -1.32
CA ALA A 111 22.38 2.91 -1.14
C ALA A 111 21.88 4.21 -1.80
N ALA A 112 21.20 4.10 -2.94
CA ALA A 112 20.57 5.22 -3.61
C ALA A 112 19.47 5.85 -2.75
N GLU A 113 18.63 5.05 -2.07
CA GLU A 113 17.59 5.55 -1.17
C GLU A 113 18.15 6.42 -0.05
N LEU A 114 19.26 6.01 0.57
CA LEU A 114 19.96 6.83 1.56
C LEU A 114 20.46 8.16 0.96
N GLY A 115 20.98 8.11 -0.27
CA GLY A 115 21.40 9.31 -1.00
C GLY A 115 20.25 10.28 -1.30
N LEU A 116 19.03 9.77 -1.53
CA LEU A 116 17.85 10.60 -1.79
C LEU A 116 17.48 11.48 -0.60
N VAL A 117 17.79 11.09 0.64
CA VAL A 117 17.41 11.86 1.85
C VAL A 117 17.92 13.30 1.78
N SER A 118 19.15 13.50 1.31
CA SER A 118 19.79 14.83 1.25
C SER A 118 19.65 15.50 -0.11
N ALA A 119 18.99 14.87 -1.07
CA ALA A 119 18.94 15.36 -2.43
C ALA A 119 17.81 16.39 -2.64
N MET A 120 18.04 17.33 -3.57
CA MET A 120 16.98 18.23 -4.02
C MET A 120 15.95 17.47 -4.87
N ASN A 121 14.67 17.84 -4.75
CA ASN A 121 13.56 17.18 -5.45
C ASN A 121 13.51 15.65 -5.25
N ARG A 122 13.97 15.17 -4.09
CA ARG A 122 14.11 13.75 -3.75
C ARG A 122 12.85 12.90 -3.96
N GLU A 123 11.67 13.49 -3.91
CA GLU A 123 10.38 12.81 -4.06
C GLU A 123 9.96 12.66 -5.53
N SER A 124 10.59 13.39 -6.46
CA SER A 124 10.21 13.44 -7.89
C SER A 124 11.33 12.97 -8.82
N MET A 125 12.39 12.34 -8.28
CA MET A 125 13.53 11.90 -9.09
C MET A 125 13.13 10.83 -10.10
N LEU A 126 12.39 9.82 -9.66
CA LEU A 126 11.95 8.76 -10.56
C LEU A 126 11.08 9.30 -11.70
N ALA A 127 10.16 10.23 -11.38
CA ALA A 127 9.34 10.90 -12.38
C ALA A 127 10.21 11.67 -13.41
N GLY A 128 11.25 12.36 -12.94
CA GLY A 128 12.20 13.04 -13.81
C GLY A 128 12.97 12.10 -14.75
N LEU A 129 13.36 10.91 -14.26
CA LEU A 129 14.03 9.90 -15.07
C LEU A 129 13.09 9.34 -16.15
N LEU A 130 11.88 8.93 -15.77
CA LEU A 130 10.91 8.26 -16.65
C LEU A 130 10.46 9.15 -17.81
N LYS A 131 10.40 10.48 -17.62
CA LYS A 131 9.99 11.45 -18.64
C LYS A 131 10.72 11.29 -19.98
N SER A 132 11.97 10.86 -19.96
CA SER A 132 12.78 10.69 -21.17
C SER A 132 12.41 9.47 -22.02
N VAL A 133 11.69 8.49 -21.45
CA VAL A 133 11.31 7.24 -22.12
C VAL A 133 9.81 7.04 -22.26
N GLU A 134 8.99 7.89 -21.62
CA GLU A 134 7.51 7.80 -21.69
C GLU A 134 7.00 7.57 -23.11
N ALA A 135 7.41 8.38 -24.08
CA ALA A 135 6.92 8.30 -25.46
C ALA A 135 7.16 6.95 -26.17
N ASN A 136 8.07 6.12 -25.65
CA ASN A 136 8.40 4.82 -26.23
C ASN A 136 7.46 3.70 -25.78
N TYR A 137 6.63 3.95 -24.77
CA TYR A 137 5.79 2.94 -24.14
C TYR A 137 4.32 3.36 -24.12
N ASP A 138 3.44 2.36 -24.11
CA ASP A 138 2.01 2.55 -23.91
C ASP A 138 1.65 2.41 -22.42
N TYR A 139 2.46 1.67 -21.65
CA TYR A 139 2.33 1.51 -20.20
C TYR A 139 3.69 1.43 -19.53
N ILE A 140 3.80 2.04 -18.35
CA ILE A 140 4.93 1.84 -17.44
C ILE A 140 4.39 1.27 -16.12
N LEU A 141 4.91 0.14 -15.68
CA LEU A 141 4.53 -0.51 -14.43
C LEU A 141 5.70 -0.46 -13.44
N ILE A 142 5.46 0.05 -12.23
CA ILE A 142 6.48 0.18 -11.18
C ILE A 142 6.20 -0.83 -10.06
N ASP A 143 7.08 -1.81 -9.87
CA ASP A 143 7.00 -2.76 -8.76
C ASP A 143 7.65 -2.17 -7.51
N CYS A 144 6.87 -1.98 -6.44
CA CYS A 144 7.37 -1.29 -5.25
C CYS A 144 7.78 -2.27 -4.14
N LEU A 145 8.90 -1.97 -3.46
CA LEU A 145 9.27 -2.57 -2.16
C LEU A 145 8.11 -2.49 -1.14
N PRO A 146 7.92 -3.49 -0.25
CA PRO A 146 6.98 -3.42 0.89
C PRO A 146 7.42 -2.43 1.99
N SER A 147 7.52 -1.15 1.65
CA SER A 147 7.89 -0.06 2.56
C SER A 147 7.17 1.24 2.15
N LEU A 148 7.09 2.21 3.07
CA LEU A 148 6.67 3.60 2.80
C LEU A 148 7.87 4.56 2.74
N GLY A 149 9.05 4.06 2.37
CA GLY A 149 10.26 4.88 2.22
C GLY A 149 10.21 5.88 1.04
N LEU A 150 11.34 6.55 0.81
CA LEU A 150 11.46 7.53 -0.28
C LEU A 150 11.27 6.89 -1.65
N LEU A 151 11.64 5.61 -1.82
CA LEU A 151 11.38 4.88 -3.06
C LEU A 151 9.88 4.76 -3.35
N ALA A 152 9.08 4.40 -2.35
CA ALA A 152 7.62 4.32 -2.50
C ALA A 152 7.00 5.69 -2.81
N ILE A 153 7.49 6.76 -2.17
CA ILE A 153 7.05 8.13 -2.47
C ILE A 153 7.39 8.50 -3.92
N ASN A 154 8.59 8.16 -4.40
CA ASN A 154 8.98 8.40 -5.79
C ASN A 154 8.08 7.64 -6.78
N ALA A 155 7.78 6.37 -6.50
CA ALA A 155 6.86 5.58 -7.32
C ALA A 155 5.47 6.22 -7.38
N LEU A 156 4.90 6.58 -6.23
CA LEU A 156 3.59 7.22 -6.15
C LEU A 156 3.55 8.60 -6.80
N ARG A 157 4.66 9.35 -6.74
CA ARG A 157 4.77 10.66 -7.38
C ARG A 157 4.89 10.56 -8.90
N ALA A 158 5.53 9.51 -9.40
CA ALA A 158 5.63 9.24 -10.83
C ALA A 158 4.35 8.61 -11.40
N ALA A 159 3.56 7.92 -10.59
CA ALA A 159 2.40 7.16 -11.05
C ALA A 159 1.15 8.03 -11.31
N HIS A 160 0.43 7.68 -12.38
CA HIS A 160 -0.91 8.17 -12.71
C HIS A 160 -2.02 7.34 -12.04
N GLY A 161 -1.71 6.09 -11.63
CA GLY A 161 -2.61 5.21 -10.92
C GLY A 161 -1.86 4.22 -10.02
N VAL A 162 -2.57 3.63 -9.06
CA VAL A 162 -2.00 2.66 -8.13
C VAL A 162 -2.84 1.40 -8.08
N VAL A 163 -2.19 0.26 -8.22
CA VAL A 163 -2.77 -1.07 -7.96
C VAL A 163 -2.28 -1.53 -6.59
N ILE A 164 -3.21 -1.94 -5.73
CA ILE A 164 -2.90 -2.45 -4.38
C ILE A 164 -3.31 -3.94 -4.33
N PRO A 165 -2.38 -4.87 -4.58
CA PRO A 165 -2.66 -6.29 -4.42
C PRO A 165 -2.99 -6.60 -2.97
N VAL A 166 -4.08 -7.32 -2.73
CA VAL A 166 -4.47 -7.75 -1.39
C VAL A 166 -4.45 -9.27 -1.33
N GLN A 167 -3.77 -9.82 -0.34
CA GLN A 167 -3.88 -11.25 -0.06
C GLN A 167 -5.30 -11.53 0.44
N ALA A 168 -5.99 -12.47 -0.20
CA ALA A 168 -7.31 -12.93 0.21
C ALA A 168 -7.21 -13.80 1.48
N ASP A 169 -6.88 -13.16 2.60
CA ASP A 169 -6.94 -13.77 3.93
C ASP A 169 -8.28 -13.40 4.59
N PHE A 170 -8.79 -14.26 5.47
CA PHE A 170 -10.12 -14.16 6.07
C PHE A 170 -10.39 -12.78 6.68
N LEU A 171 -9.39 -12.17 7.32
CA LEU A 171 -9.51 -10.85 7.94
C LEU A 171 -9.51 -9.70 6.92
N ALA A 172 -8.76 -9.80 5.82
CA ALA A 172 -8.77 -8.81 4.75
C ALA A 172 -10.12 -8.78 4.02
N MET A 173 -10.71 -9.96 3.78
CA MET A 173 -12.07 -10.11 3.25
C MET A 173 -13.13 -9.57 4.22
N GLN A 174 -12.96 -9.76 5.54
CA GLN A 174 -13.86 -9.12 6.51
C GLN A 174 -13.76 -7.60 6.51
N GLY A 175 -12.56 -7.03 6.39
CA GLY A 175 -12.34 -5.58 6.29
C GLY A 175 -13.03 -4.98 5.07
N LEU A 176 -12.85 -5.61 3.90
CA LEU A 176 -13.50 -5.20 2.65
C LEU A 176 -15.02 -5.32 2.73
N ARG A 177 -15.55 -6.42 3.31
CA ARG A 177 -17.00 -6.62 3.51
C ARG A 177 -17.61 -5.59 4.46
N ARG A 178 -16.91 -5.20 5.53
CA ARG A 178 -17.39 -4.17 6.47
C ARG A 178 -17.40 -2.78 5.83
N GLY A 179 -16.35 -2.42 5.07
CA GLY A 179 -16.28 -1.16 4.33
C GLY A 179 -17.36 -1.04 3.25
N ALA A 180 -17.56 -2.11 2.46
CA ALA A 180 -18.59 -2.14 1.43
C ALA A 180 -20.02 -2.03 2.01
N ARG A 181 -20.27 -2.58 3.20
CA ARG A 181 -21.57 -2.49 3.87
C ARG A 181 -21.85 -1.10 4.44
N ALA A 182 -20.82 -0.36 4.86
CA ALA A 182 -20.94 1.02 5.31
C ALA A 182 -21.21 2.01 4.15
N ALA A 183 -20.77 1.67 2.94
CA ALA A 183 -20.96 2.45 1.74
C ALA A 183 -22.31 2.20 1.02
N GLN A 184 -23.10 1.20 1.46
CA GLN A 184 -24.42 0.97 0.88
C GLN A 184 -25.42 2.05 1.34
N PRO A 185 -26.20 2.63 0.42
CA PRO A 185 -27.23 3.58 0.80
C PRO A 185 -28.26 2.91 1.72
N ARG A 186 -28.47 3.49 2.91
CA ARG A 186 -29.48 2.98 3.85
C ARG A 186 -30.87 3.08 3.22
N PRO A 187 -31.68 2.01 3.27
CA PRO A 187 -33.01 2.02 2.69
C PRO A 187 -33.93 3.05 3.37
N GLU A 188 -34.80 3.70 2.59
CA GLU A 188 -35.54 4.91 2.98
C GLU A 188 -36.41 4.76 4.23
N HIS A 189 -36.88 3.54 4.54
CA HIS A 189 -37.68 3.28 5.73
C HIS A 189 -36.93 3.53 7.05
N LEU A 190 -35.59 3.43 7.07
CA LEU A 190 -34.77 3.76 8.23
C LEU A 190 -34.48 5.27 8.36
N ARG A 191 -34.65 6.05 7.28
CA ARG A 191 -34.54 7.52 7.33
C ARG A 191 -35.75 8.14 8.03
N ARG A 192 -36.96 7.66 7.74
CA ARG A 192 -38.21 8.15 8.38
C ARG A 192 -38.25 7.91 9.89
N ALA A 193 -37.67 6.82 10.37
CA ALA A 193 -37.59 6.52 11.81
C ALA A 193 -36.57 7.41 12.57
N ALA A 194 -35.61 8.00 11.87
CA ALA A 194 -34.65 8.95 12.44
C ALA A 194 -35.22 10.38 12.49
N ASP A 195 -35.99 10.78 11.48
CA ASP A 195 -36.66 12.10 11.44
C ASP A 195 -37.87 12.19 12.39
N ALA A 196 -38.53 11.07 12.69
CA ALA A 196 -39.66 11.01 13.62
C ALA A 196 -39.30 11.22 15.10
N ARG A 197 -38.00 11.38 15.44
CA ARG A 197 -37.51 11.57 16.82
C ARG A 197 -37.09 13.01 17.14
N ARG A 198 -37.52 14.00 16.38
CA ARG A 198 -37.38 15.41 16.80
C ARG A 198 -38.56 15.78 17.71
N PRO A 199 -38.35 16.19 18.98
CA PRO A 199 -39.45 16.59 19.85
C PRO A 199 -40.08 17.88 19.33
N ALA A 200 -41.40 17.87 19.13
CA ALA A 200 -42.17 19.09 18.90
C ALA A 200 -42.44 19.78 20.24
N ASP A 201 -42.21 21.09 20.28
CA ASP A 201 -42.46 21.99 21.41
C ASP A 201 -43.86 21.77 22.03
N ARG A 202 -43.90 21.58 23.36
CA ARG A 202 -45.14 21.70 24.14
C ARG A 202 -44.94 22.66 25.31
N PRO A 203 -45.90 23.57 25.58
CA PRO A 203 -45.74 24.62 26.56
C PRO A 203 -45.94 24.09 27.99
N LEU A 204 -45.07 24.53 28.91
CA LEU A 204 -45.16 24.26 30.34
C LEU A 204 -46.34 25.02 30.97
N ALA A 205 -47.39 24.30 31.38
CA ALA A 205 -48.43 24.80 32.27
C ALA A 205 -47.95 24.71 33.74
N ARG A 206 -48.14 25.81 34.48
CA ARG A 206 -47.88 25.94 35.93
C ARG A 206 -49.08 25.51 36.78
N ARG A 207 -48.80 25.30 38.07
CA ARG A 207 -49.65 25.11 39.30
C ARG A 207 -49.44 23.70 39.86
N GLY A 208 -49.38 23.46 41.18
CA GLY A 208 -49.59 24.25 42.39
C GLY A 208 -49.41 23.30 43.58
N GLU A 209 -49.34 23.85 44.78
CA GLU A 209 -48.85 23.27 46.04
C GLU A 209 -49.74 22.16 46.66
N ASP A 210 -49.17 21.53 47.72
CA ASP A 210 -49.79 20.80 48.85
C ASP A 210 -49.73 19.26 48.91
N GLY A 211 -49.15 18.77 50.02
CA GLY A 211 -49.72 17.65 50.79
C GLY A 211 -48.86 16.40 51.07
N ALA A 212 -48.25 16.35 52.27
CA ALA A 212 -48.25 15.23 53.27
C ALA A 212 -48.01 13.76 52.80
N LEU A 213 -46.92 13.10 53.21
CA LEU A 213 -46.66 12.34 54.47
C LEU A 213 -46.94 10.82 54.37
N GLU A 214 -46.10 10.08 55.09
CA GLU A 214 -46.21 8.67 55.54
C GLU A 214 -45.95 7.54 54.53
N SER A 215 -45.49 6.34 54.91
CA SER A 215 -44.61 5.83 55.97
C SER A 215 -44.54 4.30 55.76
N GLY A 216 -43.45 3.66 56.23
CA GLY A 216 -43.38 2.24 56.55
C GLY A 216 -43.19 1.27 55.37
N GLU A 217 -42.65 0.06 55.55
CA GLU A 217 -41.84 -0.55 56.59
C GLU A 217 -41.47 -1.95 56.03
N SER A 218 -40.38 -2.52 56.54
CA SER A 218 -40.23 -3.98 56.75
C SER A 218 -39.97 -4.93 55.55
N GLY A 219 -38.85 -5.65 55.61
CA GLY A 219 -38.61 -6.79 54.71
C GLY A 219 -37.23 -7.44 54.79
N GLN A 220 -36.82 -7.78 56.00
CA GLN A 220 -35.53 -8.33 56.40
C GLN A 220 -35.31 -9.80 55.95
N ARG A 221 -34.02 -10.22 55.94
CA ARG A 221 -33.45 -11.61 56.06
C ARG A 221 -33.08 -12.30 54.74
N LEU A 222 -32.01 -13.10 54.62
CA LEU A 222 -30.90 -13.61 55.46
C LEU A 222 -29.87 -14.18 54.44
N ARG A 223 -28.56 -13.88 54.53
CA ARG A 223 -27.46 -14.77 55.05
C ARG A 223 -27.39 -16.14 54.35
N ASP A 224 -26.25 -16.72 53.97
CA ASP A 224 -24.92 -16.66 54.58
C ASP A 224 -23.88 -17.37 53.68
N ARG A 225 -22.62 -16.87 53.75
CA ARG A 225 -21.31 -17.57 53.74
C ARG A 225 -20.85 -18.34 52.49
N GLY A 226 -19.58 -18.33 52.10
CA GLY A 226 -18.39 -17.70 52.71
C GLY A 226 -17.09 -18.32 52.17
N ALA A 227 -16.11 -17.44 51.95
CA ALA A 227 -14.65 -17.59 52.12
C ALA A 227 -13.79 -18.58 51.28
N ALA A 228 -12.77 -17.98 50.62
CA ALA A 228 -11.48 -18.56 50.21
C ALA A 228 -10.57 -18.89 51.44
N PRO A 229 -9.38 -19.52 51.28
CA PRO A 229 -8.16 -18.74 51.03
C PRO A 229 -7.03 -19.46 50.23
N ARG A 230 -5.85 -18.82 50.24
CA ARG A 230 -4.67 -18.83 49.35
C ARG A 230 -3.55 -19.85 49.66
N GLY A 231 -2.54 -19.90 48.76
CA GLY A 231 -1.10 -20.13 49.01
C GLY A 231 -0.61 -21.55 48.66
N ALA A 232 0.63 -21.85 48.22
CA ALA A 232 1.90 -21.13 48.03
C ALA A 232 2.82 -22.07 47.17
N GLU A 233 3.70 -21.55 46.29
CA GLU A 233 5.19 -21.52 46.40
C GLU A 233 5.99 -22.85 46.43
N GLY A 234 7.15 -22.82 45.74
CA GLY A 234 8.28 -23.79 45.82
C GLY A 234 8.81 -24.17 44.42
N ASP A 235 9.84 -23.54 43.84
CA ASP A 235 11.31 -23.56 44.08
C ASP A 235 12.08 -24.83 43.62
N GLY A 236 13.23 -24.61 42.93
CA GLY A 236 14.33 -25.58 42.73
C GLY A 236 14.87 -25.67 41.28
N GLN A 237 15.93 -24.93 40.88
CA GLN A 237 17.37 -25.35 40.76
C GLN A 237 17.63 -26.49 39.72
N GLY A 238 18.63 -26.52 38.82
CA GLY A 238 19.82 -25.74 38.46
C GLY A 238 20.75 -26.57 37.50
N TRP A 239 21.88 -25.99 37.03
CA TRP A 239 23.12 -26.62 36.46
C TRP A 239 23.06 -27.18 35.01
N THR A 240 24.06 -27.15 34.09
CA THR A 240 25.37 -26.50 33.87
C THR A 240 25.87 -26.73 32.40
N GLN A 241 26.84 -25.91 32.00
CA GLN A 241 27.80 -25.84 30.88
C GLN A 241 28.22 -27.09 30.04
N HIS A 242 28.40 -26.85 28.71
CA HIS A 242 29.51 -27.16 27.74
C HIS A 242 30.15 -28.57 27.63
N PRO A 243 30.84 -28.96 26.52
CA PRO A 243 31.56 -28.17 25.48
C PRO A 243 30.75 -27.76 24.26
#